data_AF-A0A2N2JQN6-F1
#
_entry.id   AF-A0A2N2JQN6-F1
#
_cell.length_a   1.000
_cell.length_b   1.000
_cell.length_c   1.000
_cell.angle_alpha   90.00
_cell.angle_beta   90.00
_cell.angle_gamma   90.00
#
_symmetry.space_group_name_H-M   'P 1'
#
loop_
_entity.id
_entity.type
_entity.pdbx_description
1 polymer ?
#
loop_
_entity_poly.entity_id
_entity_poly.type
_entity_poly.pdbx_seq_one_letter_code
_entity_poly.pdbx_strand_id
1 'polypeptide(L)'
;MAHDREVAGIRCTEVLERLSDYVDGDLAAAERARIDLHLAGCDWCERFGGAFAATFGRLRQGLADAAVDPALRARLDAALDEA
;
A
#
# COMPACT_ATOMS: atom_id res chain seq x y z
N MET A 1 -4.51 1.21 -24.83
CA MET A 1 -5.46 0.74 -23.79
C MET A 1 -5.69 -0.78 -23.95
N ALA A 2 -4.64 -1.59 -24.04
CA ALA A 2 -4.75 -2.99 -24.50
C ALA A 2 -4.86 -4.04 -23.36
N HIS A 3 -4.86 -3.64 -22.09
CA HIS A 3 -4.74 -4.56 -20.96
C HIS A 3 -5.66 -4.23 -19.76
N ASP A 4 -6.79 -3.59 -20.01
CA ASP A 4 -7.76 -3.29 -18.96
C ASP A 4 -8.66 -4.50 -18.69
N ARG A 5 -8.11 -5.46 -17.92
CA ARG A 5 -8.71 -6.74 -17.60
C ARG A 5 -9.51 -6.65 -16.32
N GLU A 6 -10.59 -7.43 -16.24
CA GLU A 6 -11.36 -7.62 -15.02
C GLU A 6 -10.95 -8.93 -14.35
N VAL A 7 -10.53 -8.86 -13.09
CA VAL A 7 -10.14 -10.01 -12.26
C VAL A 7 -10.68 -9.75 -10.86
N ALA A 8 -11.31 -10.76 -10.24
CA ALA A 8 -11.92 -10.64 -8.91
C ALA A 8 -12.94 -9.49 -8.76
N GLY A 9 -13.64 -9.15 -9.87
CA GLY A 9 -14.66 -8.10 -9.89
C GLY A 9 -14.12 -6.67 -9.79
N ILE A 10 -12.84 -6.46 -10.14
CA ILE A 10 -12.22 -5.14 -10.26
C ILE A 10 -11.35 -5.09 -11.52
N ARG A 11 -11.35 -3.94 -12.21
CA ARG A 11 -10.59 -3.72 -13.43
C ARG A 11 -9.20 -3.17 -13.16
N CYS A 12 -8.27 -3.39 -14.08
CA CYS A 12 -6.90 -2.87 -13.95
C CYS A 12 -6.87 -1.36 -13.68
N THR A 13 -7.73 -0.57 -14.36
CA THR A 13 -7.79 0.88 -14.14
C THR A 13 -8.24 1.24 -12.73
N GLU A 14 -9.22 0.53 -12.18
CA GLU A 14 -9.71 0.75 -10.82
C GLU A 14 -8.64 0.39 -9.78
N VAL A 15 -7.85 -0.66 -10.02
CA VAL A 15 -6.67 -0.97 -9.18
C VAL A 15 -5.66 0.17 -9.22
N LEU A 16 -5.36 0.74 -10.40
CA LEU A 16 -4.42 1.85 -10.54
C LEU A 16 -4.90 3.11 -9.80
N GLU A 17 -6.20 3.39 -9.84
CA GLU A 17 -6.81 4.52 -9.10
C GLU A 17 -6.70 4.40 -7.58
N ARG A 18 -6.56 3.18 -7.06
CA ARG A 18 -6.47 2.86 -5.62
C ARG A 18 -5.07 2.48 -5.17
N LEU A 19 -4.08 2.49 -6.06
CA LEU A 19 -2.77 1.91 -5.78
C LEU A 19 -1.98 2.69 -4.71
N SER A 20 -2.18 4.02 -4.60
CA SER A 20 -1.57 4.82 -3.52
C SER A 20 -2.13 4.38 -2.16
N ASP A 21 -3.45 4.44 -2.00
CA ASP A 21 -4.13 4.01 -0.77
C ASP A 21 -3.78 2.55 -0.41
N TYR A 22 -3.63 1.69 -1.42
CA TYR A 22 -3.19 0.31 -1.23
C TYR A 22 -1.78 0.22 -0.60
N VAL A 23 -0.79 0.96 -1.09
CA VAL A 23 0.58 0.93 -0.52
C VAL A 23 0.69 1.69 0.80
N ASP A 24 -0.16 2.69 1.02
CA ASP A 24 -0.23 3.45 2.26
C ASP A 24 -0.95 2.67 3.38
N GLY A 25 -1.78 1.69 3.02
CA GLY A 25 -2.53 0.86 3.96
C GLY A 25 -3.89 1.45 4.33
N ASP A 26 -4.38 2.43 3.57
CA ASP A 26 -5.57 3.22 3.87
C ASP A 26 -6.87 2.60 3.31
N LEU A 27 -6.77 1.46 2.63
CA LEU A 27 -7.93 0.75 2.11
C LEU A 27 -8.66 -0.07 3.17
N ALA A 28 -9.98 -0.09 3.08
CA ALA A 28 -10.79 -1.03 3.84
C ALA A 28 -10.40 -2.48 3.51
N ALA A 29 -10.47 -3.37 4.51
CA ALA A 29 -10.01 -4.76 4.39
C ALA A 29 -10.62 -5.51 3.19
N ALA A 30 -11.91 -5.29 2.92
CA ALA A 30 -12.61 -5.91 1.78
C ALA A 30 -12.11 -5.40 0.42
N GLU A 31 -11.72 -4.13 0.32
CA GLU A 31 -11.16 -3.55 -0.91
C GLU A 31 -9.73 -4.02 -1.13
N ARG A 32 -8.91 -4.02 -0.08
CA ARG A 32 -7.56 -4.60 -0.10
C ARG A 32 -7.59 -6.05 -0.57
N ALA A 33 -8.47 -6.90 -0.01
CA ALA A 33 -8.58 -8.30 -0.42
C ALA A 33 -8.95 -8.47 -1.90
N ARG A 34 -9.81 -7.61 -2.46
CA ARG A 34 -10.14 -7.63 -3.90
C ARG A 34 -8.93 -7.27 -4.76
N ILE A 35 -8.17 -6.25 -4.37
CA ILE A 35 -6.94 -5.87 -5.07
C ILE A 35 -5.89 -6.98 -4.97
N ASP A 36 -5.72 -7.60 -3.80
CA ASP A 36 -4.79 -8.73 -3.61
C ASP A 36 -5.12 -9.88 -4.56
N LEU A 37 -6.40 -10.24 -4.68
CA LEU A 37 -6.87 -11.27 -5.62
C LEU A 37 -6.66 -10.86 -7.08
N HIS A 38 -6.87 -9.58 -7.42
CA HIS A 38 -6.60 -9.08 -8.77
C HIS A 38 -5.11 -9.16 -9.11
N LEU A 39 -4.22 -8.73 -8.21
CA LEU A 39 -2.77 -8.79 -8.39
C LEU A 39 -2.30 -10.23 -8.59
N ALA A 40 -2.86 -11.19 -7.86
CA ALA A 40 -2.54 -12.61 -8.04
C ALA A 40 -3.02 -13.20 -9.38
N GLY A 41 -4.02 -12.59 -10.04
CA GLY A 41 -4.61 -13.08 -11.29
C GLY A 41 -4.28 -12.25 -12.53
N CYS A 42 -3.53 -11.16 -12.39
CA CYS A 42 -3.20 -10.24 -13.49
C CYS A 42 -1.69 -9.95 -13.51
N ASP A 43 -0.97 -10.65 -14.40
CA ASP A 43 0.48 -10.52 -14.63
C ASP A 43 0.94 -9.06 -14.84
N TRP A 44 0.13 -8.25 -15.53
CA TRP A 44 0.43 -6.85 -15.75
C TRP A 44 0.37 -6.02 -14.46
N CYS A 45 -0.72 -6.16 -13.69
CA CYS A 45 -0.87 -5.45 -12.41
C CYS A 45 0.12 -5.97 -11.36
N GLU A 46 0.43 -7.28 -11.35
CA GLU A 46 1.45 -7.85 -10.47
C GLU A 46 2.81 -7.19 -10.71
N ARG A 47 3.27 -7.16 -11.97
CA ARG A 47 4.57 -6.57 -12.33
C ARG A 47 4.61 -5.07 -12.06
N PHE A 48 3.55 -4.34 -12.44
CA PHE A 48 3.47 -2.90 -12.24
C PHE A 48 3.39 -2.55 -10.75
N GLY A 49 2.46 -3.18 -10.02
CA GLY A 49 2.25 -2.97 -8.59
C GLY A 49 3.48 -3.31 -7.76
N GLY A 50 4.19 -4.38 -8.10
CA GLY A 50 5.48 -4.71 -7.48
C GLY A 50 6.54 -3.63 -7.67
N ALA A 51 6.69 -3.10 -8.89
CA ALA A 51 7.63 -2.01 -9.17
C ALA A 51 7.23 -0.70 -8.46
N PHE A 52 5.93 -0.41 -8.40
CA PHE A 52 5.38 0.73 -7.67
C PHE A 52 5.68 0.63 -6.18
N ALA A 53 5.29 -0.47 -5.53
CA ALA A 53 5.54 -0.72 -4.11
C ALA A 53 7.04 -0.68 -3.75
N ALA A 54 7.90 -1.25 -4.59
CA ALA A 54 9.35 -1.18 -4.38
C ALA A 54 9.90 0.26 -4.43
N THR A 55 9.33 1.11 -5.30
CA THR A 55 9.73 2.52 -5.41
C THR A 55 9.33 3.31 -4.17
N PHE A 56 8.09 3.16 -3.71
CA PHE A 56 7.61 3.79 -2.48
C PHE A 56 8.33 3.25 -1.24
N GLY A 57 8.68 1.95 -1.21
CA GLY A 57 9.47 1.35 -0.14
C GLY A 57 10.84 2.03 0.02
N ARG A 58 11.55 2.30 -1.09
CA ARG A 58 12.82 3.03 -1.06
C ARG A 58 12.67 4.47 -0.57
N LEU A 59 11.61 5.16 -0.99
CA LEU A 59 11.31 6.51 -0.53
C LEU A 59 11.05 6.52 0.99
N ARG A 60 10.19 5.62 1.47
CA ARG A 60 9.88 5.46 2.90
C ARG A 60 11.14 5.17 3.71
N GLN A 61 12.02 4.29 3.24
CA GLN A 61 13.30 4.01 3.90
C GLN A 61 14.17 5.26 4.02
N GLY A 62 14.32 6.05 2.94
CA GLY A 62 15.08 7.29 2.98
C GLY A 62 14.46 8.39 3.87
N LEU A 63 13.13 8.39 4.05
CA LEU A 63 12.44 9.31 4.96
C LEU A 63 12.49 8.83 6.43
N ALA A 64 12.53 7.52 6.67
CA ALA A 64 12.53 6.94 8.01
C ALA A 64 13.79 7.26 8.82
N ASP A 65 14.86 7.69 8.17
CA ASP A 65 16.11 8.13 8.83
C ASP A 65 15.96 9.44 9.62
N ALA A 66 14.78 10.09 9.58
CA ALA A 66 14.44 11.18 10.48
C ALA A 66 14.27 10.63 11.91
N ALA A 67 15.34 10.65 12.69
CA ALA A 67 15.33 10.22 14.09
C ALA A 67 14.25 10.97 14.87
N VAL A 68 13.25 10.23 15.37
CA VAL A 68 12.28 10.76 16.33
C VAL A 68 13.00 10.96 17.66
N ASP A 69 12.80 12.13 18.29
CA ASP A 69 13.31 12.39 19.64
C ASP A 69 12.87 11.25 20.60
N PRO A 70 13.80 10.55 21.25
CA PRO A 70 13.48 9.48 22.20
C PRO A 70 12.49 9.89 23.30
N ALA A 71 12.54 11.15 23.75
CA ALA A 71 11.62 11.66 24.75
C ALA A 71 10.18 11.77 24.21
N LEU A 72 10.03 12.16 22.94
CA LEU A 72 8.73 12.16 22.27
C LEU A 72 8.22 10.73 22.06
N ARG A 73 9.10 9.80 21.66
CA ARG A 73 8.76 8.38 21.47
C ARG A 73 8.21 7.77 22.76
N ALA A 74 8.90 7.96 23.89
CA ALA A 74 8.48 7.43 25.19
C ALA A 74 7.11 7.99 25.63
N ARG A 75 6.83 9.27 25.36
CA ARG A 75 5.53 9.89 25.67
C ARG A 75 4.40 9.33 24.81
N LEU A 76 4.65 9.04 23.54
CA LEU A 76 3.67 8.43 22.65
C LEU A 76 3.36 6.99 23.04
N ASP A 77 4.39 6.18 23.32
CA ASP A 77 4.21 4.78 23.72
C ASP A 77 3.40 4.70 25.03
N ALA A 78 3.72 5.52 26.04
CA ALA A 78 2.94 5.58 27.29
C ALA A 78 1.47 5.99 27.08
N ALA A 79 1.19 6.93 26.16
CA ALA A 79 -0.18 7.36 25.87
C ALA A 79 -0.98 6.30 25.10
N LEU A 80 -0.33 5.46 24.29
CA LEU A 80 -0.98 4.38 23.53
C LEU A 80 -1.23 3.14 24.40
N ASP A 81 -0.37 2.84 25.36
CA ASP A 81 -0.54 1.71 26.29
C ASP A 81 -1.68 1.92 27.30
N GLU A 82 -2.06 3.17 27.56
CA GLU A 82 -3.18 3.55 28.43
C GLU A 82 -4.55 3.59 27.70
N ALA A 83 -4.57 3.43 26.38
CA ALA A 83 -5.76 3.52 25.51
C ALA A 83 -6.33 2.15 25.12
#